data_AF-A0A821A0L2-F1
#
_entry.id   AF-A0A821A0L2-F1
#
_cell.length_a   1.000
_cell.length_b   1.000
_cell.length_c   1.000
_cell.angle_alpha   90.00
_cell.angle_beta   90.00
_cell.angle_gamma   90.00
#
_symmetry.space_group_name_H-M   'P 1'
#
loop_
_entity.id
_entity.type
_entity.pdbx_description
1 polymer ?
#
loop_
_entity_poly.entity_id
_entity_poly.type
_entity_poly.pdbx_seq_one_letter_code
_entity_poly.pdbx_strand_id
1 'polypeptide(L)'
;FINFRTTDSTLIHLIDQIKSTTVFTLDTESIIIPYQPNAPALIQVQIILSESFSYVVLIEMCHLPRAYEHTFTLVKQFFQTLFNADNNIFIWGDISELHNFCSYNLFTYDQLDLCNPINLQDAFKTHWNTQHPHQPTTSASTNYSECICE
;
A
#
# COMPACT_ATOMS: atom_id res chain seq x y z
N PHE A 1 -2.14 -14.68 -2.33
CA PHE A 1 -1.07 -14.52 -1.34
C PHE A 1 0.28 -14.71 -2.01
N ILE A 2 1.22 -13.80 -1.75
CA ILE A 2 2.65 -13.93 -2.09
C ILE A 2 3.42 -14.19 -0.79
N ASN A 3 4.06 -15.35 -0.71
CA ASN A 3 4.94 -15.79 0.38
C ASN A 3 5.94 -16.85 -0.14
N PHE A 4 6.69 -17.49 0.76
CA PHE A 4 7.75 -18.46 0.45
C PHE A 4 7.25 -19.74 -0.22
N ARG A 5 5.93 -19.97 -0.28
CA ARG A 5 5.31 -21.10 -0.98
C ARG A 5 4.72 -20.72 -2.33
N THR A 6 4.69 -19.43 -2.67
CA THR A 6 4.16 -18.98 -3.96
C THR A 6 5.06 -19.48 -5.09
N THR A 7 4.45 -20.09 -6.10
CA THR A 7 5.18 -20.63 -7.24
C THR A 7 5.60 -19.54 -8.21
N ASP A 8 6.71 -19.77 -8.92
CA ASP A 8 7.16 -18.88 -9.98
C ASP A 8 6.08 -18.68 -11.05
N SER A 9 5.34 -19.73 -11.41
CA SER A 9 4.22 -19.64 -12.37
C SER A 9 3.13 -18.68 -11.92
N THR A 10 2.82 -18.64 -10.62
CA THR A 10 1.83 -17.72 -10.06
C THR A 10 2.35 -16.29 -10.13
N LEU A 11 3.63 -16.06 -9.79
CA LEU A 11 4.24 -14.73 -9.85
C LEU A 11 4.33 -14.21 -11.28
N ILE A 12 4.74 -15.05 -12.24
CA ILE A 12 4.78 -14.70 -13.67
C ILE A 12 3.39 -14.30 -14.14
N HIS A 13 2.36 -15.09 -13.82
CA HIS A 13 0.99 -14.76 -14.17
C HIS A 13 0.55 -13.41 -13.58
N LEU A 14 0.83 -13.16 -12.30
CA LEU A 14 0.51 -11.88 -11.65
C LEU A 14 1.25 -10.70 -12.27
N ILE A 15 2.53 -10.86 -12.63
CA ILE A 15 3.31 -9.84 -13.35
C ILE A 15 2.65 -9.53 -14.70
N ASP A 16 2.20 -10.55 -15.43
CA ASP A 16 1.49 -10.34 -16.70
C ASP A 16 0.15 -9.61 -16.49
N GLN A 17 -0.55 -9.83 -15.37
CA GLN A 17 -1.76 -9.07 -15.02
C GLN A 17 -1.46 -7.63 -14.62
N ILE A 18 -0.34 -7.35 -13.94
CA ILE A 18 0.07 -5.96 -13.68
C ILE A 18 0.34 -5.24 -15.00
N LYS A 19 1.04 -5.88 -15.94
CA LYS A 19 1.36 -5.27 -17.24
C LYS A 19 0.15 -4.99 -18.12
N SER A 20 -0.99 -5.63 -17.88
CA SER A 20 -2.20 -5.45 -18.67
C SER A 20 -3.11 -4.33 -18.17
N THR A 21 -2.75 -3.67 -17.05
CA THR A 21 -3.48 -2.53 -16.50
C THR A 21 -2.52 -1.44 -16.03
N THR A 22 -3.08 -0.27 -15.76
CA THR A 22 -2.37 0.87 -15.16
C THR A 22 -3.05 1.36 -13.89
N VAL A 23 -4.02 0.60 -13.35
CA VAL A 23 -4.85 1.06 -12.21
C VAL A 23 -4.75 0.09 -11.05
N PHE A 24 -4.30 0.59 -9.91
CA PHE A 24 -4.03 -0.22 -8.72
C PHE A 24 -4.54 0.45 -7.46
N THR A 25 -4.98 -0.35 -6.48
CA THR A 25 -5.13 0.13 -5.11
C THR A 25 -4.11 -0.54 -4.20
N LEU A 26 -3.61 0.21 -3.22
CA LEU A 26 -2.65 -0.24 -2.22
C LEU A 26 -3.18 0.03 -0.83
N ASP A 27 -2.87 -0.88 0.08
CA ASP A 27 -3.09 -0.75 1.50
C ASP A 27 -1.96 -1.49 2.22
N THR A 28 -1.59 -1.02 3.41
CA THR A 28 -0.49 -1.61 4.16
C THR A 28 -0.90 -1.88 5.60
N GLU A 29 -0.39 -2.97 6.15
CA GLU A 29 -0.58 -3.31 7.55
C GLU A 29 0.78 -3.40 8.23
N SER A 30 0.86 -2.76 9.39
CA SER A 30 2.03 -2.78 10.26
C SER A 30 1.66 -3.32 11.62
N ILE A 31 2.60 -4.03 12.26
CA ILE A 31 2.43 -4.56 13.62
C ILE A 31 3.29 -3.79 14.61
N ILE A 32 2.80 -3.68 15.84
CA ILE A 32 3.55 -3.09 16.94
C ILE A 32 4.38 -4.19 17.59
N ILE A 33 5.71 -4.07 17.51
CA ILE A 33 6.65 -4.91 18.24
C ILE A 33 7.32 -4.03 19.31
N PRO A 34 7.54 -4.50 20.57
CA PRO A 34 8.02 -3.67 21.67
C PRO A 34 9.30 -2.83 21.41
N TYR A 35 10.12 -3.22 20.44
CA TYR A 35 11.37 -2.53 20.07
C TYR A 35 11.37 -1.99 18.63
N GLN A 36 10.28 -2.18 17.89
CA GLN A 36 10.11 -1.73 16.52
C GLN A 36 8.62 -1.41 16.31
N PRO A 37 8.17 -0.19 16.66
CA PRO A 37 6.84 0.27 16.27
C PRO A 37 6.74 0.29 14.74
N ASN A 38 5.56 -0.03 14.22
CA ASN A 38 5.25 -0.06 12.78
C ASN A 38 6.14 -1.02 11.98
N ALA A 39 6.37 -2.23 12.50
CA ALA A 39 7.08 -3.25 11.76
C ALA A 39 6.23 -3.71 10.55
N PRO A 40 6.78 -3.69 9.31
CA PRO A 40 6.06 -4.10 8.11
C PRO A 40 5.51 -5.53 8.22
N ALA A 41 4.20 -5.71 8.01
CA ALA A 41 3.58 -7.03 8.09
C ALA A 41 2.98 -7.47 6.75
N LEU A 42 2.19 -6.61 6.11
CA LEU A 42 1.46 -6.93 4.90
C LEU A 42 1.44 -5.75 3.94
N ILE A 43 1.56 -6.05 2.65
CA ILE A 43 1.11 -5.14 1.59
C ILE A 43 -0.07 -5.81 0.89
N GLN A 44 -1.18 -5.10 0.74
CA GLN A 44 -2.30 -5.49 -0.09
C GLN A 44 -2.26 -4.70 -1.39
N VAL A 45 -2.33 -5.41 -2.52
CA VAL A 45 -2.39 -4.83 -3.87
C VAL A 45 -3.67 -5.30 -4.54
N GLN A 46 -4.52 -4.39 -4.97
CA GLN A 46 -5.60 -4.69 -5.89
C GLN A 46 -5.18 -4.33 -7.32
N ILE A 47 -5.20 -5.31 -8.21
CA ILE A 47 -4.95 -5.14 -9.64
C ILE A 47 -6.31 -5.02 -10.33
N ILE A 48 -6.66 -3.84 -10.81
CA ILE A 48 -7.97 -3.58 -11.43
C ILE A 48 -7.86 -3.79 -12.94
N LEU A 49 -8.52 -4.83 -13.46
CA LEU A 49 -8.42 -5.19 -14.89
C LEU A 49 -9.62 -4.69 -15.70
N SER A 50 -10.78 -4.59 -15.06
CA SER A 50 -12.00 -4.00 -15.63
C SER A 50 -12.95 -3.61 -14.49
N GLU A 51 -14.07 -2.96 -14.81
CA GLU A 51 -15.10 -2.56 -13.83
C GLU A 51 -15.64 -3.74 -13.00
N SER A 52 -15.56 -4.97 -13.51
CA SER A 52 -16.11 -6.16 -12.83
C SER A 52 -15.06 -7.20 -12.44
N PHE A 53 -13.77 -6.93 -12.67
CA PHE A 53 -12.73 -7.93 -12.45
C PHE A 53 -11.45 -7.32 -11.88
N SER A 54 -11.02 -7.86 -10.74
CA SER A 54 -9.77 -7.50 -10.10
C SER A 54 -9.13 -8.68 -9.37
N TYR A 55 -7.81 -8.68 -9.26
CA TYR A 55 -7.10 -9.55 -8.34
C TYR A 55 -6.78 -8.79 -7.06
N VAL A 56 -6.98 -9.44 -5.90
CA VAL A 56 -6.47 -8.95 -4.61
C VAL A 56 -5.28 -9.83 -4.23
N VAL A 57 -4.12 -9.21 -4.11
CA VAL A 57 -2.85 -9.86 -3.81
C VAL A 57 -2.40 -9.39 -2.43
N LEU A 58 -2.25 -10.35 -1.52
CA LEU A 58 -1.73 -10.11 -0.17
C LEU A 58 -0.28 -10.59 -0.10
N ILE A 59 0.65 -9.70 0.21
CA ILE A 59 2.09 -9.99 0.28
C ILE A 59 2.52 -10.00 1.75
N GLU A 60 2.90 -11.18 2.24
CA GLU A 60 3.28 -11.39 3.64
C GLU A 60 4.78 -11.13 3.82
N MET A 61 5.13 -9.97 4.39
CA MET A 61 6.51 -9.47 4.43
C MET A 61 7.45 -10.39 5.23
N CYS A 62 6.98 -10.93 6.36
CA CYS A 62 7.74 -11.86 7.20
C CYS A 62 7.90 -13.26 6.57
N HIS A 63 7.18 -13.55 5.50
CA HIS A 63 7.14 -14.86 4.86
C HIS A 63 7.64 -14.80 3.42
N LEU A 64 8.41 -13.79 3.03
CA LEU A 64 8.96 -13.69 1.68
C LEU A 64 9.98 -14.80 1.37
N PRO A 65 10.13 -15.20 0.10
CA PRO A 65 11.24 -16.04 -0.34
C PRO A 65 12.59 -15.40 0.02
N ARG A 66 13.66 -16.20 0.09
CA ARG A 66 14.99 -15.66 0.46
C ARG A 66 15.57 -14.84 -0.67
N ALA A 67 16.33 -13.79 -0.36
CA ALA A 67 16.86 -12.83 -1.34
C ALA A 67 17.71 -13.45 -2.48
N TYR A 68 18.31 -14.62 -2.26
CA TYR A 68 19.10 -15.34 -3.27
C TYR A 68 18.26 -16.27 -4.17
N GLU A 69 16.97 -16.46 -3.86
CA GLU A 69 16.08 -17.35 -4.61
C GLU A 69 15.51 -16.64 -5.84
N HIS A 70 15.32 -17.40 -6.93
CA HIS A 70 14.72 -16.87 -8.15
C HIS A 70 13.32 -16.29 -7.90
N THR A 71 12.53 -16.97 -7.07
CA THR A 71 11.18 -16.54 -6.67
C THR A 71 11.20 -15.15 -6.04
N PHE A 72 12.20 -14.80 -5.24
CA PHE A 72 12.35 -13.45 -4.70
C PHE A 72 12.59 -12.41 -5.80
N THR A 73 13.36 -12.75 -6.83
CA THR A 73 13.57 -11.87 -7.99
C THR A 73 12.27 -11.60 -8.73
N LEU A 74 11.37 -12.60 -8.83
CA LEU A 74 10.04 -12.41 -9.40
C LEU A 74 9.15 -11.52 -8.52
N VAL A 75 9.19 -11.66 -7.20
CA VAL A 75 8.48 -10.73 -6.29
C VAL A 75 9.01 -9.31 -6.45
N LYS A 76 10.33 -9.13 -6.58
CA LYS A 76 10.93 -7.83 -6.87
C LYS A 76 10.45 -7.26 -8.21
N GLN A 77 10.42 -8.09 -9.26
CA GLN A 77 9.91 -7.68 -10.58
C GLN A 77 8.43 -7.29 -10.54
N PHE A 78 7.61 -7.99 -9.74
CA PHE A 78 6.21 -7.61 -9.49
C PHE A 78 6.12 -6.18 -8.97
N PHE A 79 6.89 -5.82 -7.93
CA PHE A 79 6.88 -4.47 -7.39
C PHE A 79 7.49 -3.42 -8.33
N GLN A 80 8.55 -3.75 -9.06
CA GLN A 80 9.13 -2.85 -10.07
C GLN A 80 8.15 -2.54 -11.21
N THR A 81 7.31 -3.50 -11.57
CA THR A 81 6.27 -3.31 -12.61
C THR A 81 5.10 -2.50 -12.05
N LEU A 82 4.73 -2.72 -10.79
CA LEU A 82 3.68 -1.99 -10.08
C LEU A 82 4.04 -0.52 -9.88
N PHE A 83 5.24 -0.23 -9.36
CA PHE A 83 5.72 1.13 -9.10
C PHE A 83 6.36 1.78 -10.34
N ASN A 84 5.66 1.69 -11.47
CA ASN A 84 5.99 2.42 -12.67
C ASN A 84 5.29 3.79 -12.65
N ALA A 85 5.96 4.85 -13.10
CA ALA A 85 5.41 6.20 -13.15
C ALA A 85 4.16 6.35 -14.05
N ASP A 86 3.97 5.44 -15.00
CA ASP A 86 2.78 5.42 -15.88
C ASP A 86 1.55 4.79 -15.19
N ASN A 87 1.72 4.20 -14.00
CA ASN A 87 0.64 3.56 -13.27
C ASN A 87 -0.06 4.54 -12.32
N ASN A 88 -1.39 4.51 -12.34
CA ASN A 88 -2.26 5.19 -11.39
C ASN A 88 -2.42 4.33 -10.13
N ILE A 89 -1.71 4.72 -9.08
CA ILE A 89 -1.78 4.05 -7.78
C ILE A 89 -2.65 4.87 -6.84
N PHE A 90 -3.65 4.22 -6.28
CA PHE A 90 -4.50 4.74 -5.22
C PHE A 90 -4.12 4.07 -3.91
N ILE A 91 -3.72 4.82 -2.90
CA ILE A 91 -3.27 4.24 -1.63
C ILE A 91 -4.22 4.63 -0.50
N TRP A 92 -4.56 3.67 0.36
CA TRP A 92 -5.22 3.96 1.63
C TRP A 92 -4.15 4.28 2.68
N GLY A 93 -3.98 5.56 3.00
CA GLY A 93 -2.89 6.05 3.84
C GLY A 93 -1.87 6.87 3.06
N ASP A 94 -0.73 7.16 3.68
CA ASP A 94 0.34 7.96 3.07
C ASP A 94 1.38 7.05 2.38
N ILE A 95 1.95 7.47 1.24
CA ILE A 95 3.00 6.69 0.57
C ILE A 95 4.24 6.46 1.46
N SER A 96 4.48 7.37 2.41
CA SER A 96 5.55 7.23 3.40
C SER A 96 5.38 5.99 4.29
N GLU A 97 4.20 5.37 4.37
CA GLU A 97 4.04 4.09 5.06
C GLU A 97 4.82 2.97 4.37
N LEU A 98 4.93 3.00 3.04
CA LEU A 98 5.72 2.06 2.25
C LEU A 98 7.23 2.19 2.48
N HIS A 99 7.70 3.30 3.07
CA HIS A 99 9.13 3.50 3.38
C HIS A 99 9.68 2.45 4.34
N ASN A 100 8.85 1.95 5.26
CA ASN A 100 9.27 0.90 6.19
C ASN A 100 9.54 -0.43 5.47
N PHE A 101 8.92 -0.63 4.31
CA PHE A 101 9.02 -1.83 3.49
C PHE A 101 10.25 -1.81 2.55
N CYS A 102 10.88 -0.65 2.33
CA CYS A 102 12.10 -0.52 1.50
C CYS A 102 13.25 -1.40 2.01
N SER A 103 13.28 -1.71 3.31
CA SER A 103 14.29 -2.59 3.94
C SER A 103 14.32 -4.00 3.33
N TYR A 104 13.23 -4.45 2.71
CA TYR A 104 13.12 -5.74 2.03
C TYR A 104 13.73 -5.75 0.63
N ASN A 105 14.25 -4.62 0.11
CA ASN A 105 14.88 -4.52 -1.21
C ASN A 105 14.00 -4.94 -2.41
N LEU A 106 12.67 -4.86 -2.25
CA LEU A 106 11.68 -5.12 -3.30
C LEU A 106 11.46 -3.91 -4.22
N PHE A 107 11.61 -2.71 -3.66
CA PHE A 107 11.52 -1.42 -4.33
C PHE A 107 12.33 -0.38 -3.54
N THR A 108 12.55 0.81 -4.11
CA THR A 108 13.33 1.90 -3.50
C THR A 108 12.48 3.13 -3.21
N TYR A 109 13.00 4.02 -2.36
CA TYR A 109 12.43 5.36 -2.13
C TYR A 109 12.24 6.13 -3.44
N ASP A 110 13.27 6.15 -4.30
CA ASP A 110 13.18 6.82 -5.61
C ASP A 110 12.03 6.30 -6.49
N GLN A 111 11.75 4.99 -6.44
CA GLN A 111 10.62 4.42 -7.20
C GLN A 111 9.27 4.89 -6.64
N LEU A 112 9.15 4.99 -5.32
CA LEU A 112 7.94 5.47 -4.65
C LEU A 112 7.69 6.95 -4.97
N ASP A 113 8.74 7.78 -4.91
CA ASP A 113 8.65 9.23 -5.17
C ASP A 113 8.20 9.53 -6.62
N LEU A 114 8.54 8.65 -7.58
CA LEU A 114 8.14 8.79 -8.98
C LEU A 114 6.67 8.43 -9.25
N CYS A 115 6.03 7.64 -8.39
CA CYS A 115 4.67 7.12 -8.63
C CYS A 115 3.56 8.10 -8.25
N ASN A 116 3.86 9.15 -7.46
CA ASN A 116 2.92 10.18 -6.99
C ASN A 116 1.47 9.67 -6.76
N PRO A 117 1.26 8.72 -5.82
CA PRO A 117 -0.02 8.06 -5.67
C PRO A 117 -1.09 8.99 -5.11
N ILE A 118 -2.34 8.62 -5.35
CA ILE A 118 -3.51 9.34 -4.86
C ILE A 118 -3.90 8.76 -3.49
N ASN A 119 -3.84 9.59 -2.44
CA ASN A 119 -4.29 9.21 -1.09
C ASN A 119 -5.83 9.15 -1.03
N LEU A 120 -6.37 7.93 -1.00
CA LEU A 120 -7.81 7.66 -0.88
C LEU A 120 -8.35 7.99 0.52
N GLN A 121 -7.54 7.86 1.56
CA GLN A 121 -7.98 8.12 2.93
C GLN A 121 -8.30 9.61 3.10
N ASP A 122 -7.47 10.50 2.56
CA ASP A 122 -7.70 11.94 2.60
C ASP A 122 -8.90 12.36 1.74
N ALA A 123 -9.02 11.76 0.55
CA ALA A 123 -10.18 11.96 -0.31
C ALA A 123 -11.48 11.53 0.38
N PHE A 124 -11.45 10.38 1.06
CA PHE A 124 -12.57 9.88 1.85
C PHE A 124 -12.90 10.79 3.03
N LYS A 125 -11.91 11.19 3.84
CA LYS A 125 -12.10 12.11 4.97
C LYS A 125 -12.74 13.42 4.51
N THR A 126 -12.27 13.99 3.40
CA THR A 126 -12.80 15.22 2.81
C THR A 126 -14.26 15.05 2.38
N HIS A 127 -14.56 13.97 1.65
CA HIS A 127 -15.92 13.66 1.23
C HIS A 127 -16.84 13.45 2.44
N TRP A 128 -16.40 12.64 3.41
CA TRP A 128 -17.16 12.33 4.62
C TRP A 128 -17.50 13.59 5.42
N ASN A 129 -16.51 14.45 5.68
CA ASN A 129 -16.70 15.70 6.42
C ASN A 129 -17.60 16.69 5.68
N THR A 130 -17.61 16.66 4.34
CA THR A 130 -18.52 17.50 3.54
C THR A 130 -19.97 17.02 3.62
N GLN A 131 -20.18 15.70 3.65
CA GLN A 131 -21.53 15.10 3.74
C GLN A 131 -22.06 15.04 5.17
N HIS A 132 -21.17 14.99 6.16
CA HIS A 132 -21.47 14.90 7.58
C HIS A 132 -20.74 16.03 8.34
N PRO A 133 -21.16 17.29 8.16
CA PRO A 133 -20.53 18.41 8.86
C PRO A 133 -20.67 18.20 10.37
N HIS A 134 -19.53 18.08 11.04
CA HIS A 134 -19.48 18.02 12.49
C HIS A 134 -20.14 19.27 13.04
N GLN A 135 -21.17 19.11 13.89
CA GLN A 135 -21.73 20.26 14.58
C GLN A 135 -20.62 20.86 15.45
N PRO A 136 -20.34 22.17 15.35
CA PRO A 136 -19.44 22.80 16.30
C PRO A 136 -20.02 22.54 17.69
N THR A 137 -19.25 21.89 18.55
CA THR A 137 -19.60 21.75 19.96
C THR A 137 -19.71 23.15 20.53
N THR A 138 -20.94 23.66 20.63
CA THR A 138 -21.26 24.85 21.40
C THR A 138 -21.09 24.53 22.88
N SER A 139 -19.85 24.56 23.32
CA SER A 139 -19.47 24.74 24.72
C SER A 139 -18.16 25.51 24.74
N ALA A 140 -18.29 26.82 24.53
CA ALA A 140 -17.28 27.77 24.93
C ALA A 140 -17.09 27.69 26.46
N SER A 141 -15.94 27.18 26.88
CA SER A 141 -15.22 27.73 28.04
C SER A 141 -13.73 27.44 27.88
N THR A 142 -13.03 28.43 27.31
CA THR A 142 -11.61 28.78 27.55
C THR A 142 -10.70 27.68 28.11
N ASN A 143 -9.97 27.01 27.22
CA ASN A 143 -8.50 26.98 27.20
C ASN A 143 -8.05 26.23 25.94
N TYR A 144 -7.05 26.79 25.25
CA TYR A 144 -6.44 26.17 24.07
C TYR A 144 -6.01 24.75 24.40
N SER A 145 -6.67 23.76 23.78
CA SER A 145 -6.13 22.43 23.64
C SER A 145 -6.45 21.98 22.22
N GLU A 146 -5.39 21.69 21.48
CA GLU A 146 -5.42 21.18 20.12
C GLU A 146 -6.40 20.01 20.03
N CYS A 147 -7.30 20.07 19.05
CA CYS A 147 -8.19 18.97 18.75
C CYS A 147 -7.36 17.91 18.01
N ILE A 148 -6.77 16.99 18.78
CA ILE A 148 -6.10 15.80 18.25
C ILE A 148 -7.20 14.81 17.89
N CYS A 149 -7.35 14.51 16.61
CA CYS A 149 -8.13 13.37 16.15
C CYS A 149 -7.21 12.14 16.21
N GLU A 150 -7.57 11.14 17.02
CA GLU A 150 -7.04 9.76 16.93
C GLU A 150 -7.63 9.04 15.71
#